data_AF-A0A925I8K9-F1
#
_entry.id   AF-A0A925I8K9-F1
#
_cell.length_a   1.000
_cell.length_b   1.000
_cell.length_c   1.000
_cell.angle_alpha   90.00
_cell.angle_beta   90.00
_cell.angle_gamma   90.00
#
_symmetry.space_group_name_H-M   'P 1'
#
loop_
_entity.id
_entity.type
_entity.pdbx_description
1 polymer ?
#
loop_
_entity_poly.entity_id
_entity_poly.type
_entity_poly.pdbx_seq_one_letter_code
_entity_poly.pdbx_strand_id
1 'polypeptide(L)'
;MKKIIILLAVVINCVNMFAQAPQKMSYQAVVRDASSQLVVSTVVGMQISILQGSPGGTAVYVETQTPATNINGLASIEIGAGTIVTGSFAGINWGSGPYFIKTETDPSGGTAYSITGTTQLMSVPYALYAANGGTTGPTGATGAVGAQGPQGAQGSPGPAGPMGAVDTSACHVIKVGNMIVVYTPTNAYGFYQSESSNSLNNGNWSTVSISGTIVGVESSEAQIVIYTSTNAYGFYQSESSGSLNNGNWSQVALSGSVMGAENSKQQIVVYTSTNAYGFYQSQSTGSLNNGSWSQVALSGTVIGTESSKYQIVVYTSTNAYGFYQSQSSGSFNNGNWSTVSLGGAPSGIKSTK
;
A
#
# COMPACT_ATOMS: atom_id res chain seq x y z
N MET A 1 -9.40 -35.41 -36.86
CA MET A 1 -8.25 -35.98 -36.12
C MET A 1 -7.23 -34.91 -35.68
N LYS A 2 -6.64 -34.10 -36.57
CA LYS A 2 -5.64 -33.06 -36.20
C LYS A 2 -6.13 -32.05 -35.14
N LYS A 3 -7.39 -31.61 -35.21
CA LYS A 3 -7.98 -30.66 -34.24
C LYS A 3 -8.17 -31.23 -32.82
N ILE A 4 -8.44 -32.54 -32.71
CA ILE A 4 -8.62 -33.22 -31.42
C ILE A 4 -7.27 -33.42 -30.73
N ILE A 5 -6.23 -33.74 -31.48
CA ILE A 5 -4.86 -33.89 -30.95
C ILE A 5 -4.34 -32.55 -30.42
N ILE A 6 -4.59 -31.45 -31.12
CA ILE A 6 -4.20 -30.10 -30.67
C ILE A 6 -4.95 -29.72 -29.38
N LEU A 7 -6.26 -29.99 -29.31
CA LEU A 7 -7.04 -29.71 -28.11
C LEU A 7 -6.55 -30.52 -26.90
N LEU A 8 -6.24 -31.80 -27.09
CA LEU A 8 -5.73 -32.66 -26.02
C LEU A 8 -4.34 -32.21 -25.55
N ALA A 9 -3.48 -31.77 -26.46
CA ALA A 9 -2.17 -31.20 -26.13
C ALA A 9 -2.29 -29.90 -25.33
N VAL A 10 -3.25 -29.02 -25.66
CA VAL A 10 -3.50 -27.79 -24.90
C VAL A 10 -4.02 -28.10 -23.50
N VAL A 11 -4.97 -29.03 -23.37
CA VAL A 11 -5.52 -29.44 -22.05
C VAL A 11 -4.44 -30.05 -21.14
N ILE A 12 -3.54 -30.88 -21.69
CA ILE A 12 -2.42 -31.47 -20.94
C ILE A 12 -1.40 -30.41 -20.51
N ASN A 13 -1.20 -29.34 -21.28
CA ASN A 13 -0.29 -28.25 -20.88
C ASN A 13 -0.91 -27.34 -19.81
N CYS A 14 -2.23 -27.14 -19.80
CA CYS A 14 -2.90 -26.34 -18.77
C CYS A 14 -2.88 -26.96 -17.36
N VAL A 15 -2.82 -28.29 -17.24
CA VAL A 15 -2.82 -28.98 -15.93
C VAL A 15 -1.44 -29.02 -15.24
N ASN A 16 -0.38 -28.55 -15.89
CA ASN A 16 1.00 -28.59 -15.35
C ASN A 16 1.50 -27.23 -14.83
N MET A 17 0.66 -26.20 -14.77
CA MET A 17 1.05 -24.88 -14.27
C MET A 17 0.85 -24.79 -12.75
N PHE A 18 1.78 -25.34 -11.96
CA PHE A 18 1.87 -25.02 -10.53
C PHE A 18 2.67 -23.71 -10.37
N ALA A 19 1.99 -22.61 -10.06
CA ALA A 19 2.65 -21.40 -9.59
C ALA A 19 3.10 -21.62 -8.14
N GLN A 20 4.27 -22.24 -7.94
CA GLN A 20 4.85 -22.39 -6.62
C GLN A 20 5.45 -21.05 -6.20
N ALA A 21 4.96 -20.50 -5.07
CA ALA A 21 5.66 -19.42 -4.40
C ALA A 21 7.09 -19.90 -4.08
N PRO A 22 8.11 -19.02 -4.18
CA PRO A 22 9.46 -19.37 -3.77
C PRO A 22 9.47 -19.97 -2.36
N GLN A 23 10.16 -21.10 -2.18
CA GLN A 23 10.27 -21.81 -0.90
C GLN A 23 11.33 -21.17 0.00
N LYS A 24 11.26 -19.83 0.12
CA LYS A 24 12.19 -19.01 0.90
C LYS A 24 11.58 -17.63 1.19
N MET A 25 12.09 -16.95 2.23
CA MET A 25 11.69 -15.58 2.60
C MET A 25 12.90 -14.71 2.94
N SER A 26 12.88 -13.43 2.56
CA SER A 26 13.95 -12.50 2.92
C SER A 26 13.92 -12.18 4.42
N TYR A 27 15.10 -12.07 5.03
CA TYR A 27 15.27 -11.66 6.42
C TYR A 27 16.49 -10.75 6.56
N GLN A 28 16.34 -9.70 7.35
CA GLN A 28 17.40 -8.75 7.64
C GLN A 28 17.49 -8.50 9.13
N ALA A 29 18.72 -8.40 9.65
CA ALA A 29 18.98 -8.08 11.05
C ALA A 29 20.21 -7.20 11.18
N VAL A 30 20.16 -6.23 12.10
CA VAL A 30 21.33 -5.45 12.51
C VAL A 30 21.99 -6.16 13.68
N VAL A 31 23.24 -6.57 13.51
CA VAL A 31 24.00 -7.32 14.52
C VAL A 31 24.80 -6.35 15.39
N ARG A 32 24.60 -6.47 16.70
CA ARG A 32 25.35 -5.72 17.72
C ARG A 32 26.01 -6.69 18.70
N ASP A 33 27.21 -6.36 19.15
CA ASP A 33 27.92 -7.14 20.17
C ASP A 33 27.39 -6.86 21.59
N ALA A 34 27.97 -7.52 22.60
CA ALA A 34 27.61 -7.34 24.01
C ALA A 34 27.84 -5.91 24.54
N SER A 35 28.68 -5.12 23.87
CA SER A 35 28.93 -3.70 24.17
C SER A 35 28.01 -2.77 23.35
N SER A 36 26.98 -3.33 22.71
CA SER A 36 26.04 -2.64 21.80
C SER A 36 26.69 -2.00 20.56
N GLN A 37 27.95 -2.34 20.26
CA GLN A 37 28.64 -1.84 19.06
C GLN A 37 28.19 -2.63 17.83
N LEU A 38 28.18 -1.97 16.67
CA LEU A 38 27.83 -2.63 15.41
C LEU A 38 28.92 -3.64 15.03
N VAL A 39 28.50 -4.86 14.70
CA VAL A 39 29.38 -5.86 14.11
C VAL A 39 29.43 -5.59 12.61
N VAL A 40 30.40 -4.79 12.15
CA VAL A 40 30.47 -4.29 10.78
C VAL A 40 31.41 -5.14 9.91
N SER A 41 31.06 -5.33 8.63
CA SER A 41 31.93 -5.97 7.63
C SER A 41 32.53 -7.31 8.06
N THR A 42 31.79 -8.09 8.85
CA THR A 42 32.27 -9.32 9.50
C THR A 42 31.34 -10.48 9.16
N VAL A 43 31.91 -11.66 8.91
CA VAL A 43 31.13 -12.90 8.74
C VAL A 43 30.59 -13.33 10.10
N VAL A 44 29.28 -13.49 10.20
CA VAL A 44 28.61 -13.92 11.42
C VAL A 44 27.97 -15.29 11.21
N GLY A 45 27.95 -16.12 12.25
CA GLY A 45 27.26 -17.41 12.23
C GLY A 45 25.83 -17.21 12.69
N MET A 46 24.84 -17.68 11.93
CA MET A 46 23.44 -17.58 12.29
C MET A 46 22.76 -18.95 12.27
N GLN A 47 21.94 -19.22 13.28
CA GLN A 47 20.96 -20.31 13.27
C GLN A 47 19.55 -19.69 13.28
N ILE A 48 18.72 -20.15 12.36
CA ILE A 48 17.34 -19.69 12.19
C ILE A 48 16.42 -20.87 12.46
N SER A 49 15.50 -20.71 13.40
CA SER A 49 14.48 -21.71 13.72
C SER A 49 13.08 -21.14 13.50
N ILE A 50 12.21 -21.90 12.85
CA ILE A 50 10.77 -21.63 12.80
C ILE A 50 10.09 -22.43 13.91
N LEU A 51 9.55 -21.75 14.91
CA LEU A 51 8.86 -22.33 16.06
C LEU A 51 7.35 -22.27 15.86
N GLN A 52 6.63 -23.33 16.24
CA GLN A 52 5.17 -23.38 16.15
C GLN A 52 4.49 -23.11 17.49
N GLY A 53 3.41 -22.33 17.47
CA GLY A 53 2.49 -22.12 18.59
C GLY A 53 2.90 -21.03 19.57
N SER A 54 4.18 -20.96 19.95
CA SER A 54 4.68 -19.94 20.89
C SER A 54 6.16 -19.60 20.66
N PRO A 55 6.69 -18.50 21.26
CA PRO A 55 8.12 -18.17 21.21
C PRO A 55 9.06 -19.24 21.78
N GLY A 56 8.55 -20.17 22.59
CA GLY A 56 9.29 -21.32 23.13
C GLY A 56 8.76 -22.67 22.61
N GLY A 57 7.98 -22.65 21.53
CA GLY A 57 7.35 -23.83 20.96
C GLY A 57 8.34 -24.72 20.20
N THR A 58 7.82 -25.83 19.65
CA THR A 58 8.61 -26.80 18.91
C THR A 58 9.16 -26.19 17.61
N ALA A 59 10.47 -26.38 17.36
CA ALA A 59 11.08 -26.01 16.10
C ALA A 59 10.65 -26.98 14.99
N VAL A 60 9.90 -26.49 14.01
CA VAL A 60 9.44 -27.27 12.85
C VAL A 60 10.41 -27.20 11.67
N TYR A 61 11.31 -26.21 11.68
CA TYR A 61 12.38 -26.04 10.71
C TYR A 61 13.57 -25.33 11.36
N VAL A 62 14.79 -25.78 11.06
CA VAL A 62 16.04 -25.18 11.53
C VAL A 62 17.06 -25.16 10.39
N GLU A 63 17.70 -24.02 10.16
CA GLU A 63 18.82 -23.87 9.23
C GLU A 63 19.95 -23.03 9.82
N THR A 64 21.14 -23.15 9.23
CA THR A 64 22.28 -22.29 9.52
C THR A 64 22.70 -21.46 8.31
N GLN A 65 23.19 -20.25 8.56
CA GLN A 65 23.60 -19.25 7.58
C GLN A 65 24.91 -18.58 8.04
N THR A 66 25.75 -18.14 7.10
CA THR A 66 27.00 -17.42 7.41
C THR A 66 27.15 -16.12 6.60
N PRO A 67 26.24 -15.15 6.76
CA PRO A 67 26.32 -13.89 6.02
C PRO A 67 27.45 -12.98 6.53
N ALA A 68 27.92 -12.09 5.66
CA ALA A 68 28.73 -10.95 6.07
C ALA A 68 27.83 -9.74 6.36
N THR A 69 28.08 -9.03 7.45
CA THR A 69 27.41 -7.76 7.75
C THR A 69 27.96 -6.62 6.89
N ASN A 70 27.18 -5.56 6.65
CA ASN A 70 27.66 -4.35 5.97
C ASN A 70 28.21 -3.30 6.96
N ILE A 71 28.52 -2.10 6.46
CA ILE A 71 29.05 -0.97 7.27
C ILE A 71 28.08 -0.50 8.37
N ASN A 72 26.79 -0.80 8.23
CA ASN A 72 25.75 -0.50 9.22
C ASN A 72 25.46 -1.70 10.13
N GLY A 73 26.28 -2.76 10.10
CA GLY A 73 26.08 -3.99 10.85
C GLY A 73 24.90 -4.83 10.37
N LEU A 74 24.35 -4.56 9.18
CA LEU A 74 23.19 -5.26 8.62
C LEU A 74 23.62 -6.57 7.96
N ALA A 75 23.05 -7.69 8.40
CA ALA A 75 23.07 -8.98 7.72
C ALA A 75 21.78 -9.15 6.90
N SER A 76 21.89 -9.65 5.66
CA SER A 76 20.77 -9.97 4.78
C SER A 76 20.86 -11.43 4.35
N ILE A 77 19.81 -12.21 4.60
CA ILE A 77 19.72 -13.63 4.27
C ILE A 77 18.36 -13.98 3.65
N GLU A 78 18.28 -15.14 3.03
CA GLU A 78 17.03 -15.75 2.60
C GLU A 78 16.78 -17.00 3.45
N ILE A 79 15.80 -16.96 4.35
CA ILE A 79 15.40 -18.12 5.15
C ILE A 79 14.78 -19.16 4.22
N GLY A 80 15.24 -20.40 4.28
CA GLY A 80 14.88 -21.49 3.35
C GLY A 80 15.98 -21.78 2.32
N ALA A 81 17.03 -20.95 2.26
CA ALA A 81 18.21 -21.15 1.40
C ALA A 81 19.47 -21.52 2.19
N GLY A 82 19.38 -21.67 3.52
CA GLY A 82 20.50 -22.02 4.38
C GLY A 82 20.86 -23.51 4.35
N THR A 83 21.85 -23.88 5.15
CA THR A 83 22.15 -25.30 5.39
C THR A 83 21.14 -25.87 6.37
N ILE A 84 20.31 -26.80 5.91
CA ILE A 84 19.24 -27.40 6.71
C ILE A 84 19.85 -28.23 7.84
N VAL A 85 19.37 -27.99 9.07
CA VAL A 85 19.68 -28.80 10.26
C VAL A 85 18.53 -29.76 10.56
N THR A 86 17.29 -29.26 10.53
CA THR A 86 16.08 -30.03 10.84
C THR A 86 14.90 -29.58 10.00
N GLY A 87 14.05 -30.53 9.60
CA GLY A 87 12.80 -30.26 8.90
C GLY A 87 12.98 -29.93 7.42
N SER A 88 11.93 -29.40 6.80
CA SER A 88 11.94 -28.91 5.42
C SER A 88 11.06 -27.68 5.32
N PHE A 89 11.57 -26.59 4.72
CA PHE A 89 10.82 -25.33 4.61
C PHE A 89 9.50 -25.52 3.84
N ALA A 90 9.52 -26.34 2.78
CA ALA A 90 8.34 -26.68 2.00
C ALA A 90 7.34 -27.60 2.73
N GLY A 91 7.80 -28.29 3.77
CA GLY A 91 6.96 -29.17 4.60
C GLY A 91 6.24 -28.43 5.73
N ILE A 92 6.50 -27.14 5.96
CA ILE A 92 5.86 -26.37 7.03
C ILE A 92 4.38 -26.18 6.69
N ASN A 93 3.49 -26.64 7.59
CA ASN A 93 2.06 -26.41 7.46
C ASN A 93 1.70 -24.99 7.91
N TRP A 94 1.94 -24.00 7.05
CA TRP A 94 1.71 -22.58 7.34
C TRP A 94 0.27 -22.24 7.80
N GLY A 95 -0.72 -23.09 7.50
CA GLY A 95 -2.10 -22.95 7.97
C GLY A 95 -2.33 -23.31 9.44
N SER A 96 -1.40 -24.01 10.08
CA SER A 96 -1.45 -24.39 11.50
C SER A 96 -0.67 -23.43 12.41
N GLY A 97 -0.57 -22.15 12.02
CA GLY A 97 0.05 -21.11 12.81
C GLY A 97 -0.62 -20.90 14.19
N PRO A 98 -0.06 -20.04 15.05
CA PRO A 98 0.99 -19.06 14.76
C PRO A 98 2.41 -19.66 14.66
N TYR A 99 3.29 -18.95 13.98
CA TYR A 99 4.71 -19.29 13.85
C TYR A 99 5.60 -18.15 14.35
N PHE A 100 6.81 -18.48 14.80
CA PHE A 100 7.80 -17.54 15.30
C PHE A 100 9.16 -17.81 14.64
N ILE A 101 9.90 -16.77 14.33
CA ILE A 101 11.30 -16.87 13.88
C ILE A 101 12.17 -16.65 15.11
N LYS A 102 12.92 -17.68 15.49
CA LYS A 102 14.01 -17.56 16.46
C LYS A 102 15.32 -17.42 15.69
N THR A 103 16.09 -16.41 16.04
CA THR A 103 17.43 -16.18 15.49
C THR A 103 18.47 -16.26 16.59
N GLU A 104 19.54 -16.97 16.29
CA GLU A 104 20.67 -17.20 17.18
C GLU A 104 21.93 -16.81 16.39
N THR A 105 22.72 -15.86 16.89
CA THR A 105 23.84 -15.28 16.15
C THR A 105 25.12 -15.34 16.97
N ASP A 106 26.19 -15.82 16.32
CA ASP A 106 27.57 -15.78 16.77
C ASP A 106 28.26 -14.68 15.97
N PRO A 107 28.53 -13.51 16.59
CA PRO A 107 29.17 -12.40 15.90
C PRO A 107 30.62 -12.68 15.46
N SER A 108 31.23 -13.79 15.91
CA SER A 108 32.55 -14.24 15.47
C SER A 108 32.55 -15.21 14.29
N GLY A 109 31.37 -15.57 13.76
CA GLY A 109 31.26 -16.47 12.61
C GLY A 109 31.13 -17.96 12.95
N GLY A 110 31.16 -18.32 14.23
CA GLY A 110 31.10 -19.71 14.70
C GLY A 110 29.68 -20.22 15.00
N THR A 111 29.61 -21.18 15.92
CA THR A 111 28.36 -21.80 16.42
C THR A 111 28.11 -21.49 17.90
N ALA A 112 28.91 -20.61 18.49
CA ALA A 112 28.75 -20.16 19.88
C ALA A 112 27.77 -18.98 19.92
N TYR A 113 26.50 -19.27 19.63
CA TYR A 113 25.46 -18.26 19.53
C TYR A 113 25.26 -17.54 20.87
N SER A 114 25.49 -16.23 20.87
CA SER A 114 25.40 -15.37 22.07
C SER A 114 24.28 -14.35 21.97
N ILE A 115 23.88 -13.99 20.76
CA ILE A 115 22.77 -13.07 20.49
C ILE A 115 21.56 -13.91 20.11
N THR A 116 20.46 -13.78 20.86
CA THR A 116 19.21 -14.52 20.57
C THR A 116 18.03 -13.55 20.47
N GLY A 117 17.18 -13.76 19.46
CA GLY A 117 15.92 -13.04 19.29
C GLY A 117 14.80 -13.99 18.91
N THR A 118 13.56 -13.66 19.26
CA THR A 118 12.38 -14.41 18.79
C THR A 118 11.27 -13.43 18.44
N THR A 119 10.77 -13.50 17.21
CA THR A 119 9.71 -12.63 16.71
C THR A 119 8.59 -13.45 16.08
N GLN A 120 7.34 -13.02 16.26
CA GLN A 120 6.22 -13.69 15.62
C GLN A 120 6.22 -13.42 14.12
N LEU A 121 6.00 -14.47 13.31
CA LEU A 121 5.80 -14.35 11.88
C LEU A 121 4.35 -13.92 11.63
N MET A 122 4.17 -12.64 11.31
CA MET A 122 2.86 -12.06 11.02
C MET A 122 2.51 -12.21 9.54
N SER A 123 1.24 -12.48 9.25
CA SER A 123 0.75 -12.54 7.86
C SER A 123 0.91 -11.19 7.16
N VAL A 124 1.42 -11.20 5.94
CA VAL A 124 1.38 -10.04 5.03
C VAL A 124 0.01 -9.94 4.35
N PRO A 125 -0.44 -8.76 3.87
CA PRO A 125 -1.78 -8.59 3.29
C PRO A 125 -2.14 -9.58 2.17
N TYR A 126 -1.18 -9.94 1.31
CA TYR A 126 -1.38 -10.94 0.25
C TYR A 126 -1.57 -12.37 0.80
N ALA A 127 -0.85 -12.74 1.87
CA ALA A 127 -1.01 -14.02 2.55
C ALA A 127 -2.35 -14.10 3.31
N LEU A 128 -2.81 -12.97 3.87
CA LEU A 128 -4.12 -12.87 4.50
C LEU A 128 -5.26 -13.00 3.48
N TYR A 129 -5.10 -12.42 2.28
CA TYR A 129 -6.06 -12.59 1.18
C TYR A 129 -6.15 -14.05 0.70
N ALA A 130 -5.00 -14.74 0.60
CA ALA A 130 -4.97 -16.16 0.25
C ALA A 130 -5.61 -17.06 1.32
N ALA A 131 -5.38 -16.77 2.61
CA ALA A 131 -5.95 -17.53 3.74
C ALA A 131 -7.47 -17.33 3.91
N ASN A 132 -8.00 -16.15 3.54
CA ASN A 132 -9.44 -15.87 3.60
C ASN A 132 -10.20 -16.31 2.34
N GLY A 133 -9.54 -17.04 1.44
CA GLY A 133 -10.13 -17.51 0.20
C GLY A 133 -10.35 -16.36 -0.78
N GLY A 134 -9.47 -16.26 -1.79
CA GLY A 134 -9.92 -15.71 -3.07
C GLY A 134 -11.22 -16.43 -3.41
N THR A 135 -12.32 -15.67 -3.44
CA THR A 135 -13.69 -16.19 -3.49
C THR A 135 -13.76 -17.42 -4.39
N THR A 136 -14.09 -18.57 -3.80
CA THR A 136 -14.44 -19.76 -4.57
C THR A 136 -15.43 -19.32 -5.64
N GLY A 137 -15.07 -19.50 -6.92
CA GLY A 137 -15.98 -19.18 -8.02
C GLY A 137 -17.33 -19.84 -7.76
N PRO A 138 -18.44 -19.21 -8.17
CA PRO A 138 -19.78 -19.67 -7.81
C PRO A 138 -19.93 -21.15 -8.14
N THR A 139 -20.23 -21.96 -7.12
CA THR A 139 -20.68 -23.34 -7.29
C THR A 139 -21.99 -23.29 -8.08
N GLY A 140 -22.12 -24.12 -9.11
CA GLY A 140 -23.32 -24.19 -9.95
C GLY A 140 -24.60 -24.33 -9.11
N ALA A 141 -25.66 -23.65 -9.54
CA ALA A 141 -26.88 -23.48 -8.77
C ALA A 141 -27.43 -24.82 -8.25
N THR A 142 -27.45 -24.98 -6.93
CA THR A 142 -28.25 -26.01 -6.24
C THR A 142 -29.66 -25.45 -6.03
N GLY A 143 -30.68 -26.27 -6.31
CA GLY A 143 -32.09 -25.87 -6.37
C GLY A 143 -32.63 -25.22 -5.10
N ALA A 144 -33.69 -24.43 -5.26
CA ALA A 144 -34.25 -23.58 -4.21
C ALA A 144 -34.68 -24.36 -2.95
N VAL A 145 -34.13 -23.96 -1.81
CA VAL A 145 -34.60 -24.31 -0.46
C VAL A 145 -35.38 -23.11 0.09
N GLY A 146 -36.49 -23.40 0.79
CA GLY A 146 -37.50 -22.42 1.22
C GLY A 146 -37.02 -21.32 2.17
N ALA A 147 -37.84 -20.26 2.30
CA ALA A 147 -37.48 -19.00 2.96
C ALA A 147 -37.05 -19.18 4.43
N GLN A 148 -35.83 -18.70 4.73
CA GLN A 148 -35.28 -18.58 6.08
C GLN A 148 -35.68 -17.23 6.70
N GLY A 149 -36.01 -17.24 8.00
CA GLY A 149 -36.45 -16.05 8.75
C GLY A 149 -35.38 -14.93 8.84
N PRO A 150 -35.77 -13.70 9.23
CA PRO A 150 -34.90 -12.53 9.18
C PRO A 150 -33.67 -12.68 10.09
N GLN A 151 -32.50 -12.47 9.51
CA GLN A 151 -31.20 -12.50 10.19
C GLN A 151 -31.02 -11.25 11.07
N GLY A 152 -30.53 -11.45 12.31
CA GLY A 152 -30.24 -10.36 13.24
C GLY A 152 -29.14 -9.41 12.74
N ALA A 153 -29.21 -8.14 13.16
CA ALA A 153 -28.29 -7.09 12.74
C ALA A 153 -26.82 -7.43 13.08
N GLN A 154 -25.96 -7.32 12.06
CA GLN A 154 -24.52 -7.51 12.18
C GLN A 154 -23.89 -6.36 12.99
N GLY A 155 -23.02 -6.69 13.94
CA GLY A 155 -22.28 -5.70 14.74
C GLY A 155 -21.36 -4.83 13.88
N SER A 156 -21.15 -3.58 14.31
CA SER A 156 -20.31 -2.60 13.61
C SER A 156 -18.86 -3.11 13.43
N PRO A 157 -18.24 -2.89 12.25
CA PRO A 157 -16.81 -3.15 12.06
C PRO A 157 -15.97 -2.39 13.07
N GLY A 158 -14.93 -3.04 13.61
CA GLY A 158 -13.96 -2.38 14.47
C GLY A 158 -13.21 -1.26 13.74
N PRO A 159 -12.66 -0.26 14.46
CA PRO A 159 -11.91 0.84 13.87
C PRO A 159 -10.74 0.30 13.04
N ALA A 160 -10.50 0.93 11.87
CA ALA A 160 -9.35 0.63 11.04
C ALA A 160 -8.06 0.80 11.86
N GLY A 161 -7.17 -0.20 11.79
CA GLY A 161 -5.87 -0.13 12.45
C GLY A 161 -5.04 1.04 11.91
N PRO A 162 -4.13 1.62 12.72
CA PRO A 162 -3.25 2.69 12.26
C PRO A 162 -2.44 2.24 11.04
N MET A 163 -2.36 3.12 10.03
CA MET A 163 -1.59 2.90 8.81
C MET A 163 -0.12 2.62 9.17
N GLY A 164 0.40 1.50 8.66
CA GLY A 164 1.77 1.05 8.95
C GLY A 164 2.82 2.05 8.47
N ALA A 165 3.89 2.21 9.23
CA ALA A 165 5.00 3.13 8.92
C ALA A 165 5.62 2.81 7.56
N VAL A 166 5.75 3.84 6.71
CA VAL A 166 6.40 3.76 5.40
C VAL A 166 7.91 3.60 5.59
N ASP A 167 8.51 2.60 4.95
CA ASP A 167 9.97 2.41 4.87
C ASP A 167 10.63 3.65 4.22
N THR A 168 11.41 4.40 5.01
CA THR A 168 12.02 5.68 4.60
C THR A 168 13.34 5.54 3.84
N SER A 169 13.83 4.31 3.60
CA SER A 169 15.13 4.08 2.95
C SER A 169 15.05 3.63 1.49
N ALA A 170 13.85 3.37 0.97
CA ALA A 170 13.64 2.99 -0.42
C ALA A 170 13.21 4.18 -1.28
N CYS A 171 13.71 4.23 -2.52
CA CYS A 171 13.15 5.07 -3.57
C CYS A 171 11.78 4.48 -3.95
N HIS A 172 10.70 5.24 -3.78
CA HIS A 172 9.33 4.78 -4.00
C HIS A 172 8.82 5.24 -5.37
N VAL A 173 8.04 4.39 -6.05
CA VAL A 173 7.53 4.64 -7.41
C VAL A 173 6.03 4.44 -7.48
N ILE A 174 5.31 5.42 -8.04
CA ILE A 174 3.86 5.39 -8.28
C ILE A 174 3.59 5.64 -9.75
N LYS A 175 2.60 4.93 -10.31
CA LYS A 175 2.26 5.00 -11.74
C LYS A 175 0.75 5.19 -11.88
N VAL A 176 0.35 6.22 -12.62
CA VAL A 176 -1.05 6.59 -12.84
C VAL A 176 -1.20 7.13 -14.26
N GLY A 177 -2.07 6.52 -15.07
CA GLY A 177 -2.26 6.96 -16.45
C GLY A 177 -0.91 7.06 -17.19
N ASN A 178 -0.61 8.27 -17.67
CA ASN A 178 0.65 8.58 -18.39
C ASN A 178 1.74 9.21 -17.50
N MET A 179 1.56 9.19 -16.18
CA MET A 179 2.46 9.81 -15.21
C MET A 179 3.14 8.78 -14.31
N ILE A 180 4.38 9.07 -13.95
CA ILE A 180 5.13 8.32 -12.95
C ILE A 180 5.67 9.32 -11.94
N VAL A 181 5.51 9.04 -10.65
CA VAL A 181 6.19 9.80 -9.59
C VAL A 181 7.17 8.90 -8.89
N VAL A 182 8.41 9.37 -8.78
CA VAL A 182 9.47 8.77 -7.98
C VAL A 182 9.76 9.70 -6.82
N TYR A 183 9.85 9.21 -5.59
CA TYR A 183 10.15 10.07 -4.45
C TYR A 183 11.12 9.46 -3.45
N THR A 184 11.79 10.38 -2.76
CA THR A 184 12.71 10.17 -1.65
C THR A 184 12.17 10.93 -0.44
N PRO A 185 12.76 10.77 0.76
CA PRO A 185 12.32 11.53 1.93
C PRO A 185 12.35 13.06 1.76
N THR A 186 13.14 13.58 0.82
CA THR A 186 13.39 15.04 0.68
C THR A 186 12.98 15.61 -0.67
N ASN A 187 12.70 14.78 -1.68
CA ASN A 187 12.34 15.24 -3.03
C ASN A 187 11.39 14.25 -3.73
N ALA A 188 10.52 14.78 -4.57
CA ALA A 188 9.73 14.01 -5.53
C ALA A 188 9.97 14.48 -6.96
N TYR A 189 9.94 13.52 -7.87
CA TYR A 189 10.23 13.65 -9.29
C TYR A 189 9.05 13.09 -10.09
N GLY A 190 8.33 13.97 -10.79
CA GLY A 190 7.23 13.62 -11.66
C GLY A 190 7.71 13.48 -13.10
N PHE A 191 7.57 12.30 -13.68
CA PHE A 191 7.77 12.04 -15.09
C PHE A 191 6.44 12.15 -15.84
N TYR A 192 6.46 12.87 -16.96
CA TYR A 192 5.31 13.09 -17.82
C TYR A 192 5.72 13.07 -19.29
N GLN A 193 4.78 12.74 -20.17
CA GLN A 193 5.00 12.83 -21.62
C GLN A 193 4.37 14.09 -22.19
N SER A 194 5.13 14.87 -22.95
CA SER A 194 4.57 15.98 -23.73
C SER A 194 4.01 15.49 -25.06
N GLU A 195 3.11 16.28 -25.61
CA GLU A 195 2.55 16.14 -26.95
C GLU A 195 2.92 17.34 -27.80
N SER A 196 3.25 17.08 -29.07
CA SER A 196 3.31 18.10 -30.11
C SER A 196 2.66 17.58 -31.37
N SER A 197 1.86 18.41 -32.02
CA SER A 197 1.21 18.04 -33.30
C SER A 197 0.42 16.72 -33.20
N ASN A 198 -0.31 16.52 -32.10
CA ASN A 198 -1.12 15.33 -31.80
C ASN A 198 -0.33 14.01 -31.76
N SER A 199 0.97 14.07 -31.47
CA SER A 199 1.80 12.89 -31.19
C SER A 199 2.52 13.07 -29.87
N LEU A 200 2.56 11.99 -29.07
CA LEU A 200 3.46 11.89 -27.93
C LEU A 200 4.90 12.00 -28.46
N ASN A 201 5.66 12.95 -27.92
CA ASN A 201 6.93 13.36 -28.52
C ASN A 201 8.14 13.20 -27.60
N ASN A 202 8.00 13.45 -26.29
CA ASN A 202 9.12 13.46 -25.35
C ASN A 202 8.69 13.13 -23.92
N GLY A 203 9.56 12.44 -23.19
CA GLY A 203 9.43 12.23 -21.75
C GLY A 203 10.23 13.28 -20.99
N ASN A 204 9.62 13.92 -20.01
CA ASN A 204 10.20 15.02 -19.25
C ASN A 204 10.05 14.78 -17.74
N TRP A 205 10.93 15.38 -16.94
CA TRP A 205 10.89 15.32 -15.48
C TRP A 205 10.64 16.70 -14.88
N SER A 206 9.82 16.77 -13.83
CA SER A 206 9.71 17.92 -12.95
C SER A 206 9.90 17.51 -11.50
N THR A 207 10.40 18.42 -10.66
CA THR A 207 10.83 18.10 -9.30
C THR A 207 10.23 19.06 -8.28
N VAL A 208 9.98 18.57 -7.07
CA VAL A 208 9.61 19.37 -5.90
C VAL A 208 10.35 18.87 -4.67
N SER A 209 10.78 19.79 -3.81
CA SER A 209 11.33 19.46 -2.50
C SER A 209 10.23 19.16 -1.50
N ILE A 210 10.38 18.05 -0.79
CA ILE A 210 9.46 17.59 0.25
C ILE A 210 9.93 18.11 1.60
N SER A 211 9.01 18.72 2.35
CA SER A 211 9.22 19.18 3.71
C SER A 211 8.30 18.43 4.67
N GLY A 212 8.91 17.88 5.73
CA GLY A 212 8.27 17.04 6.73
C GLY A 212 8.39 15.54 6.41
N THR A 213 8.05 14.71 7.39
CA THR A 213 8.05 13.25 7.23
C THR A 213 6.89 12.83 6.35
N ILE A 214 7.16 12.09 5.27
CA ILE A 214 6.14 11.51 4.40
C ILE A 214 5.29 10.54 5.23
N VAL A 215 3.98 10.78 5.26
CA VAL A 215 3.00 9.96 5.99
C VAL A 215 2.31 8.99 5.03
N GLY A 216 2.12 9.40 3.78
CA GLY A 216 1.51 8.55 2.78
C GLY A 216 1.47 9.18 1.41
N VAL A 217 0.86 8.43 0.51
CA VAL A 217 0.69 8.82 -0.88
C VAL A 217 -0.62 8.26 -1.39
N GLU A 218 -1.28 9.02 -2.25
CA GLU A 218 -2.56 8.65 -2.84
C GLU A 218 -2.60 9.03 -4.32
N SER A 219 -3.36 8.27 -5.10
CA SER A 219 -3.48 8.45 -6.55
C SER A 219 -4.92 8.37 -7.02
N SER A 220 -5.29 9.20 -7.98
CA SER A 220 -6.51 9.07 -8.78
C SER A 220 -6.16 8.53 -10.18
N GLU A 221 -7.04 8.66 -11.17
CA GLU A 221 -6.70 8.30 -12.55
C GLU A 221 -5.77 9.31 -13.24
N ALA A 222 -5.67 10.54 -12.72
CA ALA A 222 -5.00 11.65 -13.40
C ALA A 222 -4.13 12.52 -12.48
N GLN A 223 -3.99 12.17 -11.21
CA GLN A 223 -3.24 12.95 -10.23
C GLN A 223 -2.59 12.03 -9.21
N ILE A 224 -1.46 12.46 -8.67
CA ILE A 224 -0.76 11.80 -7.56
C ILE A 224 -0.54 12.85 -6.46
N VAL A 225 -0.84 12.53 -5.21
CA VAL A 225 -0.61 13.40 -4.07
C VAL A 225 0.29 12.68 -3.06
N ILE A 226 1.48 13.24 -2.81
CA ILE A 226 2.34 12.85 -1.69
C ILE A 226 2.02 13.78 -0.53
N TYR A 227 1.83 13.24 0.67
CA TYR A 227 1.55 14.06 1.85
C TYR A 227 2.45 13.71 3.03
N THR A 228 2.92 14.75 3.69
CA THR A 228 3.72 14.72 4.91
C THR A 228 2.87 15.09 6.10
N SER A 229 3.46 15.08 7.30
CA SER A 229 2.79 15.56 8.50
C SER A 229 2.39 17.05 8.44
N THR A 230 2.92 17.83 7.50
CA THR A 230 2.72 19.29 7.44
C THR A 230 2.37 19.84 6.07
N ASN A 231 2.49 19.06 4.99
CA ASN A 231 2.25 19.51 3.62
C ASN A 231 1.66 18.39 2.76
N ALA A 232 0.91 18.77 1.72
CA ALA A 232 0.57 17.87 0.63
C ALA A 232 1.05 18.46 -0.71
N TYR A 233 1.52 17.57 -1.59
CA TYR A 233 2.16 17.88 -2.86
C TYR A 233 1.44 17.11 -3.97
N GLY A 234 0.65 17.80 -4.76
CA GLY A 234 -0.10 17.25 -5.88
C GLY A 234 0.68 17.39 -7.19
N PHE A 235 0.95 16.27 -7.84
CA PHE A 235 1.45 16.19 -9.21
C PHE A 235 0.30 16.02 -10.19
N TYR A 236 0.32 16.81 -11.27
CA TYR A 236 -0.70 16.83 -12.31
C TYR A 236 -0.10 17.21 -13.66
N GLN A 237 -0.78 16.82 -14.74
CA GLN A 237 -0.38 17.19 -16.09
C GLN A 237 -1.31 18.25 -16.68
N SER A 238 -0.75 19.37 -17.13
CA SER A 238 -1.49 20.42 -17.83
C SER A 238 -1.51 20.18 -19.35
N GLU A 239 -2.46 20.84 -19.99
CA GLU A 239 -2.61 20.98 -21.42
C GLU A 239 -2.51 22.45 -21.81
N SER A 240 -2.00 22.69 -23.01
CA SER A 240 -2.10 23.99 -23.66
C SER A 240 -2.53 23.77 -25.10
N SER A 241 -3.56 24.50 -25.53
CA SER A 241 -4.12 24.36 -26.89
C SER A 241 -4.52 22.93 -27.27
N GLY A 242 -4.99 22.14 -26.30
CA GLY A 242 -5.44 20.75 -26.52
C GLY A 242 -4.33 19.70 -26.65
N SER A 243 -3.09 20.04 -26.29
CA SER A 243 -1.98 19.08 -26.21
C SER A 243 -1.41 19.06 -24.80
N LEU A 244 -1.09 17.85 -24.30
CA LEU A 244 -0.39 17.69 -23.02
C LEU A 244 0.97 18.37 -23.08
N ASN A 245 1.22 19.34 -22.19
CA ASN A 245 2.39 20.20 -22.33
C ASN A 245 3.35 20.13 -21.13
N ASN A 246 2.85 19.95 -19.90
CA ASN A 246 3.69 20.04 -18.71
C ASN A 246 3.22 19.18 -17.54
N GLY A 247 4.17 18.60 -16.79
CA GLY A 247 3.93 17.98 -15.49
C GLY A 247 4.30 18.95 -14.38
N ASN A 248 3.33 19.35 -13.57
CA ASN A 248 3.47 20.42 -12.59
C ASN A 248 3.22 19.91 -11.17
N TRP A 249 3.79 20.62 -10.19
CA TRP A 249 3.58 20.37 -8.77
C TRP A 249 2.81 21.53 -8.12
N SER A 250 1.86 21.20 -7.25
CA SER A 250 1.08 22.16 -6.46
C SER A 250 1.06 21.74 -5.00
N GLN A 251 1.36 22.67 -4.10
CA GLN A 251 1.51 22.39 -2.68
C GLN A 251 0.43 23.09 -1.84
N VAL A 252 0.02 22.44 -0.75
CA VAL A 252 -0.74 23.07 0.34
C VAL A 252 -0.15 22.70 1.69
N ALA A 253 -0.16 23.63 2.63
CA ALA A 253 0.20 23.36 4.02
C ALA A 253 -0.98 22.69 4.75
N LEU A 254 -0.68 21.66 5.54
CA LEU A 254 -1.66 20.91 6.32
C LEU A 254 -1.67 21.39 7.77
N SER A 255 -2.86 21.50 8.33
CA SER A 255 -3.12 21.79 9.73
C SER A 255 -3.76 20.59 10.40
N GLY A 256 -3.33 20.26 11.62
CA GLY A 256 -3.80 19.09 12.36
C GLY A 256 -3.01 17.81 12.06
N SER A 257 -3.29 16.74 12.80
CA SER A 257 -2.65 15.44 12.59
C SER A 257 -3.23 14.78 11.35
N VAL A 258 -2.38 14.36 10.40
CA VAL A 258 -2.84 13.65 9.19
C VAL A 258 -3.45 12.31 9.58
N MET A 259 -4.69 12.09 9.13
CA MET A 259 -5.47 10.90 9.44
C MET A 259 -5.50 9.93 8.26
N GLY A 260 -5.43 10.44 7.02
CA GLY A 260 -5.38 9.64 5.81
C GLY A 260 -5.67 10.44 4.55
N ALA A 261 -5.91 9.70 3.46
CA ALA A 261 -6.39 10.24 2.20
C ALA A 261 -7.45 9.32 1.59
N GLU A 262 -8.24 9.86 0.68
CA GLU A 262 -9.24 9.14 -0.11
C GLU A 262 -9.19 9.65 -1.55
N ASN A 263 -9.43 8.78 -2.53
CA ASN A 263 -9.44 9.16 -3.93
C ASN A 263 -10.82 8.93 -4.58
N SER A 264 -11.04 9.64 -5.67
CA SER A 264 -12.03 9.30 -6.67
C SER A 264 -11.40 9.50 -8.04
N LYS A 265 -12.19 9.37 -9.11
CA LYS A 265 -11.70 9.38 -10.50
C LYS A 265 -10.68 10.48 -10.84
N GLN A 266 -10.89 11.71 -10.37
CA GLN A 266 -10.04 12.88 -10.72
C GLN A 266 -9.80 13.83 -9.55
N GLN A 267 -9.96 13.32 -8.33
CA GLN A 267 -9.89 14.10 -7.11
C GLN A 267 -9.25 13.25 -6.04
N ILE A 268 -8.47 13.91 -5.18
CA ILE A 268 -7.89 13.29 -4.00
C ILE A 268 -8.19 14.22 -2.83
N VAL A 269 -8.63 13.65 -1.71
CA VAL A 269 -8.78 14.39 -0.45
C VAL A 269 -7.78 13.86 0.53
N VAL A 270 -6.92 14.74 1.06
CA VAL A 270 -6.12 14.48 2.25
C VAL A 270 -6.86 15.06 3.45
N TYR A 271 -7.03 14.30 4.52
CA TYR A 271 -7.76 14.76 5.70
C TYR A 271 -6.95 14.60 6.98
N THR A 272 -7.14 15.55 7.87
CA THR A 272 -6.48 15.67 9.15
C THR A 272 -7.52 15.65 10.28
N SER A 273 -7.05 15.73 11.51
CA SER A 273 -7.90 15.89 12.68
C SER A 273 -8.72 17.19 12.69
N THR A 274 -8.39 18.19 11.87
CA THR A 274 -9.03 19.52 11.88
C THR A 274 -9.52 20.00 10.52
N ASN A 275 -9.02 19.44 9.41
CA ASN A 275 -9.27 19.94 8.07
C ASN A 275 -9.32 18.81 7.05
N ALA A 276 -10.02 19.03 5.94
CA ALA A 276 -9.90 18.22 4.74
C ALA A 276 -9.49 19.09 3.56
N TYR A 277 -8.61 18.56 2.71
CA TYR A 277 -7.93 19.25 1.62
C TYR A 277 -8.17 18.48 0.33
N GLY A 278 -9.00 19.03 -0.55
CA GLY A 278 -9.32 18.48 -1.84
C GLY A 278 -8.37 18.99 -2.90
N PHE A 279 -7.61 18.08 -3.50
CA PHE A 279 -6.84 18.32 -4.71
C PHE A 279 -7.71 18.00 -5.93
N TYR A 280 -7.72 18.92 -6.88
CA TYR A 280 -8.48 18.81 -8.11
C TYR A 280 -7.76 19.51 -9.25
N GLN A 281 -8.15 19.21 -10.47
CA GLN A 281 -7.62 19.87 -11.66
C GLN A 281 -8.71 20.70 -12.33
N SER A 282 -8.47 22.00 -12.44
CA SER A 282 -9.37 22.89 -13.18
C SER A 282 -9.19 22.69 -14.68
N GLN A 283 -10.28 22.91 -15.40
CA GLN A 283 -10.37 22.85 -16.85
C GLN A 283 -10.98 24.16 -17.36
N SER A 284 -10.45 24.69 -18.45
CA SER A 284 -11.11 25.75 -19.21
C SER A 284 -11.23 25.30 -20.66
N THR A 285 -12.42 25.43 -21.24
CA THR A 285 -12.67 25.12 -22.65
C THR A 285 -12.20 23.71 -23.05
N GLY A 286 -12.37 22.73 -22.15
CA GLY A 286 -11.97 21.34 -22.37
C GLY A 286 -10.47 21.02 -22.20
N SER A 287 -9.63 22.02 -21.89
CA SER A 287 -8.21 21.80 -21.60
C SER A 287 -7.92 21.68 -20.10
N LEU A 288 -7.07 20.73 -19.71
CA LEU A 288 -6.57 20.57 -18.35
C LEU A 288 -5.61 21.71 -17.98
N ASN A 289 -5.92 22.54 -16.99
CA ASN A 289 -5.11 23.71 -16.67
C ASN A 289 -4.25 23.51 -15.42
N ASN A 290 -4.86 23.61 -14.24
CA ASN A 290 -4.13 23.77 -12.99
C ASN A 290 -4.58 22.79 -11.91
N GLY A 291 -3.62 22.14 -11.27
CA GLY A 291 -3.81 21.41 -10.03
C GLY A 291 -3.95 22.39 -8.87
N SER A 292 -5.13 22.43 -8.29
CA SER A 292 -5.51 23.38 -7.27
C SER A 292 -5.99 22.66 -6.01
N TRP A 293 -5.81 23.33 -4.87
CA TRP A 293 -6.26 22.85 -3.57
C TRP A 293 -7.45 23.68 -3.09
N SER A 294 -8.43 23.03 -2.49
CA SER A 294 -9.44 23.70 -1.66
C SER A 294 -9.60 22.96 -0.34
N GLN A 295 -10.00 23.67 0.71
CA GLN A 295 -10.06 23.11 2.06
C GLN A 295 -11.38 23.41 2.76
N VAL A 296 -11.73 22.56 3.71
CA VAL A 296 -12.81 22.78 4.66
C VAL A 296 -12.32 22.47 6.08
N ALA A 297 -12.80 23.24 7.06
CA ALA A 297 -12.58 22.95 8.47
C ALA A 297 -13.56 21.85 8.93
N LEU A 298 -13.03 20.86 9.63
CA LEU A 298 -13.79 19.74 10.17
C LEU A 298 -14.17 20.03 11.63
N SER A 299 -15.36 19.58 12.01
CA SER A 299 -15.87 19.64 13.38
C SER A 299 -16.20 18.23 13.87
N GLY A 300 -15.50 17.83 14.93
CA GLY A 300 -15.52 16.48 15.49
C GLY A 300 -14.39 15.60 14.96
N THR A 301 -14.28 14.40 15.53
CA THR A 301 -13.29 13.40 15.10
C THR A 301 -13.74 12.76 13.79
N VAL A 302 -12.85 12.70 12.80
CA VAL A 302 -13.09 11.95 11.56
C VAL A 302 -13.22 10.48 11.90
N ILE A 303 -14.33 9.87 11.48
CA ILE A 303 -14.61 8.45 11.69
C ILE A 303 -14.60 7.65 10.38
N GLY A 304 -14.43 8.33 9.24
CA GLY A 304 -14.06 7.69 7.98
C GLY A 304 -14.29 8.56 6.76
N THR A 305 -14.09 7.93 5.61
CA THR A 305 -14.27 8.49 4.27
C THR A 305 -15.02 7.51 3.39
N GLU A 306 -15.66 8.04 2.35
CA GLU A 306 -16.23 7.24 1.27
C GLU A 306 -16.15 8.02 -0.03
N SER A 307 -16.02 7.31 -1.15
CA SER A 307 -15.94 7.94 -2.46
C SER A 307 -16.94 7.33 -3.45
N SER A 308 -17.32 8.15 -4.43
CA SER A 308 -18.05 7.74 -5.62
C SER A 308 -17.44 8.44 -6.82
N LYS A 309 -17.97 8.21 -8.02
CA LYS A 309 -17.47 8.83 -9.24
C LYS A 309 -17.49 10.38 -9.09
N TYR A 310 -16.30 10.97 -9.00
CA TYR A 310 -16.06 12.43 -8.85
C TYR A 310 -16.47 13.07 -7.52
N GLN A 311 -16.73 12.28 -6.47
CA GLN A 311 -17.17 12.79 -5.19
C GLN A 311 -16.47 12.05 -4.07
N ILE A 312 -16.06 12.78 -3.04
CA ILE A 312 -15.46 12.22 -1.84
C ILE A 312 -16.18 12.81 -0.64
N VAL A 313 -16.56 11.99 0.33
CA VAL A 313 -17.17 12.42 1.58
C VAL A 313 -16.22 12.09 2.72
N VAL A 314 -15.88 13.10 3.52
CA VAL A 314 -15.26 12.93 4.84
C VAL A 314 -16.34 13.14 5.88
N TYR A 315 -16.42 12.30 6.91
CA TYR A 315 -17.48 12.44 7.91
C TYR A 315 -16.98 12.21 9.34
N THR A 316 -17.63 12.92 10.25
CA THR A 316 -17.46 12.83 11.70
C THR A 316 -18.73 12.22 12.31
N SER A 317 -18.76 12.06 13.63
CA SER A 317 -19.97 11.60 14.33
C SER A 317 -21.16 12.56 14.21
N THR A 318 -20.96 13.80 13.73
CA THR A 318 -21.99 14.85 13.71
C THR A 318 -22.09 15.60 12.39
N ASN A 319 -21.17 15.42 11.45
CA ASN A 319 -21.16 16.17 10.19
C ASN A 319 -20.64 15.31 9.04
N ALA A 320 -21.10 15.59 7.82
CA ALA A 320 -20.53 15.09 6.59
C ALA A 320 -20.10 16.25 5.69
N TYR A 321 -18.94 16.07 5.05
CA TYR A 321 -18.25 17.05 4.23
C TYR A 321 -18.01 16.44 2.85
N GLY A 322 -18.81 16.84 1.87
CA GLY A 322 -18.71 16.37 0.49
C GLY A 322 -17.81 17.28 -0.33
N PHE A 323 -16.73 16.72 -0.86
CA PHE A 323 -15.89 17.30 -1.89
C PHE A 323 -16.37 16.89 -3.28
N TYR A 324 -16.50 17.86 -4.17
CA TYR A 324 -16.90 17.64 -5.56
C TYR A 324 -16.35 18.74 -6.47
N GLN A 325 -16.27 18.46 -7.77
CA GLN A 325 -15.98 19.49 -8.75
C GLN A 325 -17.25 19.99 -9.43
N SER A 326 -17.41 21.31 -9.55
CA SER A 326 -18.48 21.88 -10.37
C SER A 326 -18.12 21.76 -11.85
N GLN A 327 -19.09 21.35 -12.66
CA GLN A 327 -18.96 21.33 -14.11
C GLN A 327 -19.88 22.38 -14.71
N SER A 328 -19.36 23.26 -15.55
CA SER A 328 -20.15 24.22 -16.34
C SER A 328 -19.71 24.16 -17.79
N SER A 329 -20.67 24.09 -18.72
CA SER A 329 -20.37 24.03 -20.16
C SER A 329 -19.36 22.94 -20.53
N GLY A 330 -19.45 21.79 -19.86
CA GLY A 330 -18.55 20.64 -20.08
C GLY A 330 -17.19 20.71 -19.39
N SER A 331 -16.78 21.86 -18.83
CA SER A 331 -15.49 22.03 -18.14
C SER A 331 -15.63 21.91 -16.63
N PHE A 332 -14.73 21.16 -15.98
CA PHE A 332 -14.64 21.09 -14.51
C PHE A 332 -13.83 22.26 -13.98
N ASN A 333 -14.42 23.15 -13.19
CA ASN A 333 -13.77 24.44 -12.88
C ASN A 333 -13.16 24.48 -11.47
N ASN A 334 -13.98 24.20 -10.45
CA ASN A 334 -13.63 24.41 -9.04
C ASN A 334 -13.92 23.18 -8.20
N GLY A 335 -13.00 22.84 -7.28
CA GLY A 335 -13.22 21.89 -6.20
C GLY A 335 -13.94 22.58 -5.04
N ASN A 336 -15.19 22.19 -4.82
CA ASN A 336 -16.09 22.77 -3.84
C ASN A 336 -16.33 21.80 -2.69
N TRP A 337 -16.67 22.37 -1.54
CA TRP A 337 -17.07 21.65 -0.34
C TRP A 337 -18.53 21.95 0.00
N SER A 338 -19.29 20.90 0.30
CA SER A 338 -20.63 20.98 0.88
C SER A 338 -20.64 20.32 2.25
N THR A 339 -21.36 20.91 3.21
CA THR A 339 -21.40 20.42 4.60
C THR A 339 -22.84 20.20 5.03
N VAL A 340 -23.09 19.10 5.75
CA VAL A 340 -24.37 18.81 6.38
C VAL A 340 -24.16 18.29 7.80
N SER A 341 -24.97 18.77 8.74
CA SER A 341 -25.02 18.20 10.10
C SER A 341 -25.80 16.90 10.09
N LEU A 342 -25.18 15.86 10.62
CA LEU A 342 -25.79 14.56 10.86
C LEU A 342 -26.35 14.58 12.28
N GLY A 343 -27.66 14.43 12.45
CA GLY A 343 -28.33 14.44 13.76
C GLY A 343 -27.95 13.28 14.70
N GLY A 344 -26.83 12.59 14.43
CA GLY A 344 -26.30 11.43 15.13
C GLY A 344 -25.18 10.78 14.31
N ALA A 345 -24.49 9.80 14.89
CA ALA A 345 -23.44 9.06 14.20
C ALA A 345 -24.01 8.29 12.99
N PRO A 346 -23.33 8.28 11.82
CA PRO A 346 -23.74 7.49 10.67
C PRO A 346 -23.91 6.00 11.05
N SER A 347 -25.06 5.41 10.70
CA SER A 347 -25.40 4.01 11.01
C SER A 347 -24.92 3.01 9.94
N GLY A 348 -24.51 3.50 8.77
CA GLY A 348 -24.01 2.67 7.67
C GLY A 348 -23.67 3.52 6.45
N ILE A 349 -22.75 3.02 5.63
CA ILE A 349 -22.21 3.75 4.47
C ILE A 349 -22.10 2.77 3.30
N LYS A 350 -22.46 3.23 2.10
CA LYS A 350 -22.42 2.42 0.90
C LYS A 350 -22.14 3.31 -0.31
N SER A 351 -21.03 3.07 -1.00
CA SER A 351 -20.80 3.58 -2.35
C SER A 351 -21.14 2.53 -3.40
N THR A 352 -21.40 3.00 -4.62
CA THR A 352 -21.37 2.17 -5.83
C THR A 352 -20.05 2.49 -6.54
N LYS A 353 -19.06 1.61 -6.40
CA LYS A 353 -17.81 1.68 -7.18
C LYS A 353 -18.07 1.31 -8.64
#